data_AF-A0A2J8IWX2-F1
#
_entry.id   AF-A0A2J8IWX2-F1
#
_cell.length_a   1.000
_cell.length_b   1.000
_cell.length_c   1.000
_cell.angle_alpha   90.00
_cell.angle_beta   90.00
_cell.angle_gamma   90.00
#
_symmetry.space_group_name_H-M   'P 1'
#
loop_
_entity.id
_entity.type
_entity.pdbx_description
1 polymer ?
#
loop_
_entity_poly.entity_id
_entity_poly.type
_entity_poly.pdbx_seq_one_letter_code
_entity_poly.pdbx_strand_id
1 'polypeptide(L)'
;MDNAADFCQLSGMHLLVGRYLEAGAAGLRWRAAQLIGTCSQNVAAIQEQVLGLGALRKLLRLLDRDACDTVRVKALFAISCLVREQEAGLLQFLRLDGFSVLMRAMQQQVQKLKVKSAFLLQNLLVGHPEHKGTLCSMGMVQQLVALVRTEHSPFHEHVLGALCSLVTDFPQGVRECREPELGLEELLRHRCQLLQQHEEYQEELEFCEKLLQTCFSSPADDSMDR
;
A
#
# COMPACT_ATOMS: atom_id res chain seq x y z
N MET A 1 30.36 9.16 -9.57
CA MET A 1 30.60 8.55 -8.24
C MET A 1 29.26 8.04 -7.77
N ASP A 2 29.10 6.72 -7.70
CA ASP A 2 27.86 6.11 -7.25
C ASP A 2 28.02 5.71 -5.78
N ASN A 3 27.67 6.64 -4.89
CA ASN A 3 27.84 6.46 -3.45
C ASN A 3 27.07 5.25 -2.91
N ALA A 4 25.96 4.84 -3.57
CA ALA A 4 25.19 3.68 -3.16
C ALA A 4 25.92 2.39 -3.54
N ALA A 5 26.46 2.32 -4.75
CA ALA A 5 27.29 1.19 -5.19
C ALA A 5 28.56 1.07 -4.33
N ASP A 6 29.28 2.18 -4.09
CA ASP A 6 30.49 2.20 -3.27
C ASP A 6 30.19 1.73 -1.83
N PHE A 7 29.08 2.20 -1.24
CA PHE A 7 28.64 1.77 0.09
C PHE A 7 28.32 0.27 0.15
N CYS A 8 27.72 -0.28 -0.91
CA CYS A 8 27.44 -1.71 -1.01
C CYS A 8 28.72 -2.55 -1.17
N GLN A 9 29.68 -2.08 -1.98
CA GLN A 9 30.99 -2.71 -2.15
C GLN A 9 31.79 -2.76 -0.84
N LEU A 10 31.68 -1.73 -0.01
CA LEU A 10 32.28 -1.67 1.32
C LEU A 10 31.50 -2.47 2.38
N SER A 11 30.60 -3.37 1.97
CA SER A 11 29.77 -4.19 2.86
C SER A 11 28.86 -3.40 3.81
N GLY A 12 28.56 -2.14 3.48
CA GLY A 12 27.72 -1.28 4.31
C GLY A 12 26.34 -1.86 4.58
N MET A 13 25.75 -2.55 3.59
CA MET A 13 24.44 -3.20 3.73
C MET A 13 24.42 -4.31 4.78
N HIS A 14 25.49 -5.08 4.93
CA HIS A 14 25.58 -6.11 5.97
C HIS A 14 25.49 -5.49 7.36
N LEU A 15 26.14 -4.34 7.56
CA LEU A 15 26.11 -3.62 8.83
C LEU A 15 24.73 -3.00 9.10
N LEU A 16 24.10 -2.41 8.09
CA LEU A 16 22.75 -1.85 8.23
C LEU A 16 21.75 -2.94 8.65
N VAL A 17 21.72 -4.06 7.92
CA VAL A 17 20.74 -5.14 8.11
C VAL A 17 21.05 -5.99 9.33
N GLY A 18 22.32 -6.33 9.55
CA GLY A 18 22.76 -7.22 10.62
C GLY A 18 22.90 -6.57 12.00
N ARG A 19 23.03 -5.23 12.05
CA ARG A 19 23.25 -4.51 13.32
C ARG A 19 22.31 -3.33 13.52
N TYR A 20 22.24 -2.40 12.57
CA TYR A 20 21.60 -1.11 12.85
C TYR A 20 20.08 -1.11 12.76
N LEU A 21 19.45 -1.99 11.98
CA LEU A 21 17.99 -2.17 12.02
C LEU A 21 17.47 -2.66 13.38
N GLU A 22 18.31 -3.32 14.17
CA GLU A 22 17.95 -3.87 15.48
C GLU A 22 18.65 -3.15 16.65
N ALA A 23 19.30 -2.01 16.37
CA ALA A 23 19.98 -1.23 17.39
C ALA A 23 18.97 -0.69 18.42
N GLY A 24 19.38 -0.62 19.69
CA GLY A 24 18.51 -0.10 20.77
C GLY A 24 18.08 1.36 20.56
N ALA A 25 18.96 2.19 19.98
CA ALA A 25 18.65 3.58 19.67
C ALA A 25 17.79 3.70 18.39
N ALA A 26 16.59 4.26 18.52
CA ALA A 26 15.69 4.53 17.38
C ALA A 26 16.37 5.35 16.27
N GLY A 27 17.26 6.28 16.68
CA GLY A 27 18.09 7.09 15.78
C GLY A 27 18.92 6.28 14.78
N LEU A 28 19.41 5.11 15.19
CA LEU A 28 20.19 4.23 14.32
C LEU A 28 19.27 3.43 13.41
N ARG A 29 18.15 2.92 13.95
CA ARG A 29 17.18 2.10 13.19
C ARG A 29 16.58 2.86 12.03
N TRP A 30 16.08 4.08 12.24
CA TRP A 30 15.44 4.84 11.15
C TRP A 30 16.44 5.29 10.08
N ARG A 31 17.69 5.63 10.47
CA ARG A 31 18.75 5.98 9.50
C ARG A 31 19.17 4.77 8.68
N ALA A 32 19.27 3.60 9.31
CA ALA A 32 19.55 2.35 8.61
C ALA A 32 18.45 2.00 7.61
N ALA A 33 17.18 2.07 8.02
CA ALA A 33 16.05 1.86 7.12
C ALA A 33 16.06 2.88 5.96
N GLN A 34 16.31 4.17 6.25
CA GLN A 34 16.40 5.19 5.21
C GLN A 34 17.51 4.90 4.20
N LEU A 35 18.72 4.58 4.66
CA LEU A 35 19.84 4.27 3.78
C LEU A 35 19.57 3.04 2.92
N ILE A 36 18.98 1.99 3.50
CA ILE A 36 18.55 0.80 2.74
C ILE A 36 17.60 1.22 1.60
N GLY A 37 16.56 1.99 1.90
CA GLY A 37 15.62 2.45 0.87
C GLY A 37 16.29 3.31 -0.20
N THR A 38 17.08 4.30 0.21
CA THR A 38 17.76 5.22 -0.72
C THR A 38 18.74 4.50 -1.65
N CYS A 39 19.52 3.53 -1.15
CA CYS A 39 20.47 2.81 -1.98
C CYS A 39 19.81 1.76 -2.88
N SER A 40 18.67 1.18 -2.46
CA SER A 40 17.97 0.15 -3.24
C SER A 40 16.97 0.71 -4.24
N GLN A 41 16.61 2.00 -4.14
CA GLN A 41 15.59 2.61 -4.99
C GLN A 41 15.97 2.50 -6.47
N ASN A 42 15.20 1.71 -7.23
CA ASN A 42 15.37 1.48 -8.66
C ASN A 42 16.75 0.89 -9.04
N VAL A 43 17.40 0.17 -8.12
CA VAL A 43 18.67 -0.52 -8.37
C VAL A 43 18.54 -2.02 -8.07
N ALA A 44 18.17 -2.80 -9.10
CA ALA A 44 17.87 -4.23 -9.00
C ALA A 44 18.93 -5.04 -8.23
N ALA A 45 20.22 -4.86 -8.57
CA ALA A 45 21.31 -5.56 -7.92
C ALA A 45 21.41 -5.28 -6.40
N ILE A 46 21.16 -4.03 -5.99
CA ILE A 46 21.17 -3.66 -4.56
C ILE A 46 19.91 -4.18 -3.87
N GLN A 47 18.75 -4.13 -4.54
CA GLN A 47 17.53 -4.75 -4.00
C GLN A 47 17.75 -6.24 -3.72
N GLU A 48 18.28 -7.00 -4.69
CA GLU A 48 18.57 -8.43 -4.52
C GLU A 48 19.54 -8.71 -3.38
N GLN A 49 20.63 -7.94 -3.31
CA GLN A 49 21.61 -8.06 -2.23
C GLN A 49 20.93 -7.86 -0.86
N VAL A 50 20.18 -6.77 -0.70
CA VAL A 50 19.51 -6.43 0.56
C VAL A 50 18.43 -7.46 0.93
N LEU A 51 17.68 -7.97 -0.05
CA LEU A 51 16.70 -9.04 0.13
C LEU A 51 17.37 -10.34 0.60
N GLY A 52 18.53 -10.68 0.02
CA GLY A 52 19.36 -11.83 0.40
C GLY A 52 19.87 -11.76 1.84
N LEU A 53 20.07 -10.56 2.37
CA LEU A 53 20.42 -10.32 3.79
C LEU A 53 19.23 -10.47 4.75
N GLY A 54 18.02 -10.74 4.24
CA GLY A 54 16.82 -10.88 5.06
C GLY A 54 16.27 -9.54 5.58
N ALA A 55 16.62 -8.42 4.93
CA ALA A 55 16.21 -7.09 5.36
C ALA A 55 14.68 -6.92 5.42
N LEU A 56 13.96 -7.47 4.44
CA LEU A 56 12.52 -7.28 4.32
C LEU A 56 11.75 -7.77 5.56
N ARG A 57 12.13 -8.92 6.12
CA ARG A 57 11.54 -9.44 7.38
C ARG A 57 11.77 -8.49 8.56
N LYS A 58 12.97 -7.92 8.68
CA LYS A 58 13.31 -6.98 9.75
C LYS A 58 12.54 -5.67 9.57
N LEU A 59 12.46 -5.15 8.35
CA LEU A 59 11.73 -3.92 8.03
C LEU A 59 10.22 -4.06 8.28
N LEU A 60 9.61 -5.17 7.88
CA LEU A 60 8.19 -5.46 8.18
C LEU A 60 7.93 -5.50 9.69
N ARG A 61 8.83 -6.12 10.46
CA ARG A 61 8.74 -6.11 11.93
C ARG A 61 8.84 -4.70 12.51
N LEU A 62 9.74 -3.86 11.99
CA LEU A 62 9.88 -2.47 12.43
C LEU A 62 8.62 -1.65 12.12
N LEU A 63 8.07 -1.78 10.91
CA LEU A 63 6.81 -1.12 10.53
C LEU A 63 5.67 -1.51 11.48
N ASP A 64 5.57 -2.80 11.81
CA ASP A 64 4.46 -3.35 12.60
C ASP A 64 4.60 -3.07 14.10
N ARG A 65 5.82 -3.04 14.65
CA ARG A 65 6.04 -3.12 16.11
C ARG A 65 6.96 -2.07 16.73
N ASP A 66 7.68 -1.26 15.95
CA ASP A 66 8.57 -0.26 16.55
C ASP A 66 7.76 0.83 17.25
N ALA A 67 8.18 1.24 18.44
CA ALA A 67 7.51 2.29 19.21
C ALA A 67 7.74 3.70 18.61
N CYS A 68 8.75 3.87 17.77
CA CYS A 68 9.08 5.15 17.16
C CYS A 68 8.48 5.27 15.76
N ASP A 69 7.53 6.19 15.58
CA ASP A 69 6.87 6.42 14.29
C ASP A 69 7.84 6.79 13.16
N THR A 70 8.94 7.49 13.48
CA THR A 70 9.98 7.78 12.48
C THR A 70 10.63 6.51 11.96
N VAL A 71 10.87 5.51 12.83
CA VAL A 71 11.41 4.21 12.42
C VAL A 71 10.40 3.50 11.52
N ARG A 72 9.13 3.46 11.92
CA ARG A 72 8.05 2.82 11.13
C ARG A 72 7.93 3.44 9.74
N VAL A 73 7.93 4.78 9.64
CA VAL A 73 7.82 5.50 8.36
C VAL A 73 9.02 5.23 7.45
N LYS A 74 10.24 5.19 8.01
CA LYS A 74 11.45 4.88 7.22
C LYS A 74 11.52 3.41 6.84
N ALA A 75 11.01 2.50 7.67
CA ALA A 75 10.87 1.09 7.34
C ALA A 75 9.89 0.89 6.18
N LEU A 76 8.72 1.55 6.20
CA LEU A 76 7.75 1.52 5.10
C LEU A 76 8.35 2.06 3.78
N PHE A 77 9.12 3.14 3.85
CA PHE A 77 9.85 3.64 2.68
C PHE A 77 10.79 2.59 2.11
N ALA A 78 11.63 1.97 2.96
CA ALA A 78 12.55 0.93 2.52
C ALA A 78 11.83 -0.30 1.94
N ILE A 79 10.72 -0.73 2.56
CA ILE A 79 9.88 -1.80 2.02
C ILE A 79 9.39 -1.43 0.63
N SER A 80 8.82 -0.23 0.46
CA SER A 80 8.35 0.25 -0.85
C SER A 80 9.45 0.21 -1.92
N CYS A 81 10.68 0.58 -1.58
CA CYS A 81 11.82 0.51 -2.49
C CYS A 81 12.24 -0.93 -2.82
N LEU A 82 12.04 -1.89 -1.92
CA LEU A 82 12.45 -3.28 -2.12
C LEU A 82 11.41 -4.14 -2.84
N VAL A 83 10.13 -3.75 -2.85
CA VAL A 83 9.04 -4.54 -3.43
C VAL A 83 8.51 -3.99 -4.75
N ARG A 84 8.73 -2.70 -5.05
CA ARG A 84 8.33 -2.11 -6.33
C ARG A 84 9.34 -2.48 -7.40
N GLU A 85 8.82 -2.88 -8.57
CA GLU A 85 9.63 -3.21 -9.75
C GLU A 85 10.70 -4.28 -9.46
N GLN A 86 10.42 -5.15 -8.47
CA GLN A 86 11.32 -6.20 -8.03
C GLN A 86 10.55 -7.46 -7.61
N GLU A 87 10.45 -8.43 -8.52
CA GLU A 87 9.64 -9.64 -8.38
C GLU A 87 10.05 -10.48 -7.14
N ALA A 88 11.35 -10.70 -6.94
CA ALA A 88 11.83 -11.46 -5.79
C ALA A 88 11.46 -10.79 -4.45
N GLY A 89 11.47 -9.46 -4.43
CA GLY A 89 11.08 -8.64 -3.29
C GLY A 89 9.59 -8.74 -3.00
N LEU A 90 8.75 -8.63 -4.03
CA LEU A 90 7.31 -8.82 -3.92
C LEU A 90 6.96 -10.23 -3.43
N LEU A 91 7.53 -11.28 -4.03
CA LEU A 91 7.27 -12.65 -3.59
C LEU A 91 7.68 -12.87 -2.13
N GLN A 92 8.80 -12.29 -1.69
CA GLN A 92 9.20 -12.35 -0.29
C GLN A 92 8.24 -11.56 0.62
N PHE A 93 7.75 -10.41 0.18
CA PHE A 93 6.75 -9.60 0.88
C PHE A 93 5.47 -10.39 1.12
N LEU A 94 4.96 -11.08 0.10
CA LEU A 94 3.76 -11.92 0.18
C LEU A 94 3.96 -13.07 1.17
N ARG A 95 5.08 -13.79 1.07
CA ARG A 95 5.42 -14.89 2.01
C ARG A 95 5.53 -14.45 3.47
N LEU A 96 5.80 -13.16 3.70
CA LEU A 96 5.92 -12.56 5.03
C LEU A 96 4.64 -11.86 5.48
N ASP A 97 3.50 -12.12 4.82
CA ASP A 97 2.20 -11.54 5.14
C ASP A 97 2.22 -10.00 5.09
N GLY A 98 2.94 -9.46 4.10
CA GLY A 98 3.20 -8.03 3.97
C GLY A 98 1.94 -7.19 3.81
N PHE A 99 0.90 -7.70 3.14
CA PHE A 99 -0.37 -6.99 2.99
C PHE A 99 -1.08 -6.77 4.32
N SER A 100 -1.05 -7.75 5.22
CA SER A 100 -1.61 -7.60 6.57
C SER A 100 -0.84 -6.55 7.39
N VAL A 101 0.47 -6.45 7.20
CA VAL A 101 1.29 -5.38 7.83
C VAL A 101 0.89 -4.01 7.27
N LEU A 102 0.70 -3.87 5.96
CA LEU A 102 0.22 -2.61 5.37
C LEU A 102 -1.17 -2.23 5.87
N MET A 103 -2.07 -3.20 6.01
CA MET A 103 -3.40 -2.97 6.57
C MET A 103 -3.35 -2.42 7.98
N ARG A 104 -2.58 -3.05 8.87
CA ARG A 104 -2.41 -2.56 10.24
C ARG A 104 -1.78 -1.16 10.27
N ALA A 105 -0.83 -0.89 9.38
CA ALA A 105 -0.21 0.43 9.25
C ALA A 105 -1.21 1.53 8.81
N MET A 106 -2.16 1.20 7.93
CA MET A 106 -3.24 2.12 7.51
C MET A 106 -4.25 2.45 8.61
N GLN A 107 -4.39 1.57 9.59
CA GLN A 107 -5.30 1.75 10.73
C GLN A 107 -4.65 2.54 11.89
N GLN A 108 -3.38 2.95 11.77
CA GLN A 108 -2.70 3.74 12.79
C GLN A 108 -3.08 5.22 12.70
N GLN A 109 -2.86 5.95 13.80
CA GLN A 109 -3.09 7.41 13.86
C GLN A 109 -2.01 8.24 13.14
N VAL A 110 -0.92 7.61 12.71
CA VAL A 110 0.20 8.30 12.07
C VAL A 110 -0.11 8.55 10.60
N GLN A 111 -0.49 9.78 10.25
CA GLN A 111 -0.92 10.16 8.89
C GLN A 111 0.06 9.72 7.79
N LYS A 112 1.37 9.89 8.01
CA LYS A 112 2.39 9.45 7.04
C LYS A 112 2.39 7.95 6.78
N LEU A 113 2.08 7.13 7.79
CA LEU A 113 1.95 5.68 7.61
C LEU A 113 0.69 5.35 6.81
N LYS A 114 -0.44 5.97 7.15
CA LYS A 114 -1.70 5.79 6.43
C LYS A 114 -1.53 6.02 4.94
N VAL A 115 -1.14 7.24 4.57
CA VAL A 115 -0.97 7.69 3.17
C VAL A 115 0.00 6.77 2.42
N LYS A 116 1.19 6.51 2.97
CA LYS A 116 2.21 5.73 2.28
C LYS A 116 1.85 4.24 2.16
N SER A 117 1.12 3.68 3.12
CA SER A 117 0.69 2.29 3.07
C SER A 117 -0.42 2.10 2.05
N ALA A 118 -1.42 3.00 1.98
CA ALA A 118 -2.45 2.95 0.95
C ALA A 118 -1.85 3.15 -0.44
N PHE A 119 -0.97 4.14 -0.61
CA PHE A 119 -0.27 4.38 -1.87
C PHE A 119 0.51 3.13 -2.34
N LEU A 120 1.26 2.49 -1.44
CA LEU A 120 1.98 1.26 -1.76
C LEU A 120 1.02 0.12 -2.14
N LEU A 121 -0.07 -0.07 -1.40
CA LEU A 121 -1.08 -1.08 -1.71
C LEU A 121 -1.68 -0.85 -3.11
N GLN A 122 -2.07 0.38 -3.43
CA GLN A 122 -2.58 0.76 -4.74
C GLN A 122 -1.56 0.46 -5.84
N ASN A 123 -0.30 0.84 -5.66
CA ASN A 123 0.77 0.57 -6.63
C ASN A 123 0.97 -0.93 -6.86
N LEU A 124 0.97 -1.74 -5.81
CA LEU A 124 1.10 -3.19 -5.92
C LEU A 124 -0.09 -3.82 -6.64
N LEU A 125 -1.32 -3.34 -6.38
CA LEU A 125 -2.52 -3.82 -7.05
C LEU A 125 -2.57 -3.47 -8.55
N VAL A 126 -2.08 -2.29 -8.91
CA VAL A 126 -1.97 -1.86 -10.32
C VAL A 126 -0.90 -2.67 -11.04
N GLY A 127 0.27 -2.86 -10.43
CA GLY A 127 1.37 -3.61 -11.03
C GLY A 127 1.18 -5.13 -11.05
N HIS A 128 0.40 -5.67 -10.11
CA HIS A 128 0.26 -7.11 -9.87
C HIS A 128 -1.21 -7.52 -9.63
N PRO A 129 -2.07 -7.40 -10.66
CA PRO A 129 -3.50 -7.71 -10.54
C PRO A 129 -3.78 -9.18 -10.17
N GLU A 130 -2.84 -10.10 -10.37
CA GLU A 130 -2.91 -11.50 -9.94
C GLU A 130 -3.12 -11.67 -8.43
N HIS A 131 -2.78 -10.67 -7.62
CA HIS A 131 -2.96 -10.72 -6.16
C HIS A 131 -4.34 -10.27 -5.68
N LYS A 132 -5.21 -9.74 -6.57
CA LYS A 132 -6.56 -9.27 -6.21
C LYS A 132 -7.39 -10.36 -5.50
N GLY A 133 -7.35 -11.60 -5.98
CA GLY A 133 -8.11 -12.70 -5.38
C GLY A 133 -7.63 -13.07 -3.98
N THR A 134 -6.33 -13.02 -3.73
CA THR A 134 -5.77 -13.24 -2.37
C THR A 134 -6.23 -12.14 -1.43
N LEU A 135 -6.14 -10.88 -1.86
CA LEU A 135 -6.55 -9.72 -1.07
C LEU A 135 -8.05 -9.75 -0.74
N CYS A 136 -8.91 -10.07 -1.71
CA CYS A 136 -10.34 -10.22 -1.47
C CYS A 136 -10.63 -11.36 -0.47
N SER A 137 -9.94 -12.50 -0.59
CA SER A 137 -10.06 -13.60 0.38
C SER A 137 -9.60 -13.24 1.79
N MET A 138 -8.72 -12.23 1.93
CA MET A 138 -8.29 -11.67 3.22
C MET A 138 -9.26 -10.63 3.79
N GLY A 139 -10.38 -10.35 3.10
CA GLY A 139 -11.34 -9.33 3.49
C GLY A 139 -10.88 -7.89 3.21
N MET A 140 -9.99 -7.70 2.23
CA MET A 140 -9.40 -6.39 1.94
C MET A 140 -10.46 -5.35 1.55
N VAL A 141 -11.49 -5.74 0.80
CA VAL A 141 -12.57 -4.84 0.37
C VAL A 141 -13.27 -4.24 1.59
N GLN A 142 -13.70 -5.08 2.52
CA GLN A 142 -14.41 -4.70 3.74
C GLN A 142 -13.54 -3.75 4.58
N GLN A 143 -12.24 -4.03 4.68
CA GLN A 143 -11.31 -3.19 5.43
C GLN A 143 -11.09 -1.81 4.77
N LEU A 144 -10.96 -1.74 3.44
CA LEU A 144 -10.82 -0.46 2.73
C LEU A 144 -12.11 0.37 2.85
N VAL A 145 -13.28 -0.25 2.71
CA VAL A 145 -14.57 0.44 2.91
C VAL A 145 -14.69 0.99 4.34
N ALA A 146 -14.28 0.21 5.35
CA ALA A 146 -14.25 0.69 6.73
C ALA A 146 -13.33 1.92 6.91
N LEU A 147 -12.18 1.96 6.21
CA LEU A 147 -11.28 3.11 6.20
C LEU A 147 -11.92 4.33 5.52
N VAL A 148 -12.62 4.18 4.39
CA VAL A 148 -13.36 5.27 3.71
C VAL A 148 -14.44 5.88 4.61
N ARG A 149 -15.02 5.10 5.53
CA ARG A 149 -16.04 5.56 6.48
C ARG A 149 -15.49 6.48 7.58
N THR A 150 -14.17 6.52 7.78
CA THR A 150 -13.56 7.40 8.79
C THR A 150 -13.61 8.87 8.38
N GLU A 151 -13.29 9.78 9.32
CA GLU A 151 -13.22 11.22 9.08
C GLU A 151 -12.30 11.54 7.89
N HIS A 152 -12.79 12.41 6.99
CA HIS A 152 -12.15 12.71 5.71
C HIS A 152 -10.70 13.18 5.89
N SER A 153 -9.81 12.70 5.03
CA SER A 153 -8.43 13.18 4.95
C SER A 153 -7.83 12.82 3.58
N PRO A 154 -6.73 13.47 3.15
CA PRO A 154 -6.06 13.14 1.87
C PRO A 154 -5.61 11.67 1.72
N PHE A 155 -5.59 10.90 2.81
CA PHE A 155 -5.37 9.46 2.76
C PHE A 155 -6.46 8.71 1.98
N HIS A 156 -7.70 9.22 1.95
CA HIS A 156 -8.84 8.55 1.33
C HIS A 156 -8.74 8.42 -0.18
N GLU A 157 -8.10 9.37 -0.86
CA GLU A 157 -7.75 9.27 -2.28
C GLU A 157 -7.05 7.94 -2.59
N HIS A 158 -5.99 7.59 -1.86
CA HIS A 158 -5.26 6.33 -2.09
C HIS A 158 -6.04 5.09 -1.66
N VAL A 159 -6.91 5.19 -0.65
CA VAL A 159 -7.78 4.07 -0.24
C VAL A 159 -8.80 3.77 -1.32
N LEU A 160 -9.45 4.81 -1.87
CA LEU A 160 -10.40 4.71 -2.96
C LEU A 160 -9.71 4.27 -4.25
N GLY A 161 -8.49 4.76 -4.50
CA GLY A 161 -7.63 4.29 -5.58
C GLY A 161 -7.32 2.79 -5.47
N ALA A 162 -6.93 2.30 -4.30
CA ALA A 162 -6.71 0.87 -4.07
C ALA A 162 -7.99 0.04 -4.25
N LEU A 163 -9.14 0.53 -3.78
CA LEU A 163 -10.43 -0.12 -3.97
C LEU A 163 -10.82 -0.15 -5.47
N CYS A 164 -10.61 0.94 -6.20
CA CYS A 164 -10.75 1.00 -7.66
C CYS A 164 -9.90 -0.07 -8.34
N SER A 165 -8.63 -0.19 -7.95
CA SER A 165 -7.72 -1.20 -8.51
C SER A 165 -8.22 -2.62 -8.22
N LEU A 166 -8.76 -2.89 -7.02
CA LEU A 166 -9.32 -4.19 -6.65
C LEU A 166 -10.54 -4.59 -7.48
N VAL A 167 -11.40 -3.66 -7.87
CA VAL A 167 -12.65 -3.98 -8.61
C VAL A 167 -12.49 -3.94 -10.12
N THR A 168 -11.53 -3.16 -10.63
CA THR A 168 -11.30 -3.02 -12.08
C THR A 168 -10.97 -4.38 -12.69
N ASP A 169 -11.74 -4.79 -13.71
CA ASP A 169 -11.62 -6.08 -14.40
C ASP A 169 -11.65 -7.31 -13.47
N PHE A 170 -12.29 -7.19 -12.31
CA PHE A 170 -12.31 -8.24 -11.30
C PHE A 170 -13.71 -8.45 -10.68
N PRO A 171 -14.53 -9.37 -11.25
CA PRO A 171 -15.92 -9.56 -10.84
C PRO A 171 -16.12 -9.95 -9.37
N GLN A 172 -15.16 -10.63 -8.74
CA GLN A 172 -15.23 -10.93 -7.31
C GLN A 172 -15.17 -9.65 -6.47
N GLY A 173 -14.24 -8.73 -6.78
CA GLY A 173 -14.15 -7.44 -6.07
C GLY A 173 -15.43 -6.61 -6.23
N VAL A 174 -16.00 -6.60 -7.44
CA VAL A 174 -17.30 -5.95 -7.69
C VAL A 174 -18.42 -6.55 -6.84
N ARG A 175 -18.50 -7.89 -6.77
CA ARG A 175 -19.50 -8.59 -5.93
C ARG A 175 -19.33 -8.24 -4.46
N GLU A 176 -18.12 -8.29 -3.93
CA GLU A 176 -17.85 -7.94 -2.53
C GLU A 176 -18.19 -6.48 -2.21
N CYS A 177 -17.93 -5.55 -3.13
CA CYS A 177 -18.33 -4.14 -2.99
C CYS A 177 -19.86 -3.95 -2.96
N ARG A 178 -20.63 -4.85 -3.60
CA ARG A 178 -22.10 -4.81 -3.63
C ARG A 178 -22.75 -5.41 -2.39
N GLU A 179 -21.99 -5.98 -1.47
CA GLU A 179 -22.55 -6.57 -0.25
C GLU A 179 -23.30 -5.49 0.56
N PRO A 180 -24.61 -5.68 0.85
CA PRO A 180 -25.43 -4.65 1.48
C PRO A 180 -24.89 -4.16 2.83
N GLU A 181 -24.23 -5.05 3.58
CA GLU A 181 -23.61 -4.76 4.88
C GLU A 181 -22.52 -3.69 4.81
N LEU A 182 -21.90 -3.50 3.64
CA LEU A 182 -20.88 -2.47 3.43
C LEU A 182 -21.47 -1.08 3.24
N GLY A 183 -22.70 -0.97 2.73
CA GLY A 183 -23.33 0.32 2.43
C GLY A 183 -22.49 1.21 1.51
N LEU A 184 -21.68 0.61 0.62
CA LEU A 184 -20.65 1.32 -0.13
C LEU A 184 -21.26 2.33 -1.12
N GLU A 185 -22.38 2.00 -1.77
CA GLU A 185 -23.00 2.89 -2.75
C GLU A 185 -23.40 4.24 -2.12
N GLU A 186 -24.11 4.20 -1.00
CA GLU A 186 -24.53 5.41 -0.28
C GLU A 186 -23.33 6.20 0.24
N LEU A 187 -22.31 5.49 0.76
CA LEU A 187 -21.07 6.09 1.23
C LEU A 187 -20.34 6.87 0.12
N LEU A 188 -20.24 6.29 -1.07
CA LEU A 188 -19.60 6.93 -2.24
C LEU A 188 -20.42 8.14 -2.72
N ARG A 189 -21.75 8.02 -2.79
CA ARG A 189 -22.62 9.14 -3.19
C ARG A 189 -22.49 10.33 -2.23
N HIS A 190 -22.48 10.07 -0.93
CA HIS A 190 -22.24 11.10 0.08
C HIS A 190 -20.83 11.71 -0.07
N ARG A 191 -19.81 10.89 -0.31
CA ARG A 191 -18.44 11.36 -0.54
C ARG A 191 -18.35 12.26 -1.78
N CYS A 192 -18.97 11.89 -2.90
CA CYS A 192 -19.04 12.75 -4.08
C CYS A 192 -19.61 14.13 -3.77
N GLN A 193 -20.74 14.21 -3.05
CA GLN A 193 -21.35 15.49 -2.66
C GLN A 193 -20.43 16.36 -1.80
N LEU A 194 -19.67 15.75 -0.89
CA LEU A 194 -18.69 16.45 -0.05
C LEU A 194 -17.54 17.03 -0.89
N LEU A 195 -17.07 16.31 -1.90
CA LEU A 195 -15.86 16.66 -2.65
C LEU A 195 -16.11 17.54 -3.88
N GLN A 196 -17.34 17.60 -4.40
CA GLN A 196 -17.71 18.27 -5.66
C GLN A 196 -17.26 19.73 -5.81
N GLN A 197 -17.03 20.44 -4.70
CA GLN A 197 -16.63 21.86 -4.70
C GLN A 197 -15.16 22.08 -4.34
N HIS A 198 -14.40 21.00 -4.16
CA HIS A 198 -13.02 21.04 -3.68
C HIS A 198 -12.07 20.50 -4.76
N GLU A 199 -11.47 21.41 -5.53
CA GLU A 199 -10.53 21.05 -6.61
C GLU A 199 -9.33 20.24 -6.08
N GLU A 200 -8.93 20.45 -4.82
CA GLU A 200 -7.86 19.68 -4.19
C GLU A 200 -8.16 18.19 -4.01
N TYR A 201 -9.42 17.76 -4.14
CA TYR A 201 -9.86 16.37 -4.02
C TYR A 201 -10.43 15.78 -5.32
N GLN A 202 -10.10 16.39 -6.47
CA GLN A 202 -10.62 15.95 -7.76
C GLN A 202 -10.30 14.48 -8.05
N GLU A 203 -9.08 14.02 -7.78
CA GLU A 203 -8.69 12.61 -7.99
C GLU A 203 -9.50 11.65 -7.09
N GLU A 204 -9.76 12.04 -5.84
CA GLU A 204 -10.62 11.26 -4.93
C GLU A 204 -12.07 11.19 -5.42
N LEU A 205 -12.59 12.29 -5.97
CA LEU A 205 -13.92 12.35 -6.57
C LEU A 205 -14.02 11.41 -7.79
N GLU A 206 -13.03 11.44 -8.67
CA GLU A 206 -12.95 10.58 -9.85
C GLU A 206 -12.95 9.08 -9.46
N PHE A 207 -12.22 8.70 -8.39
CA PHE A 207 -12.29 7.33 -7.88
C PHE A 207 -13.67 6.97 -7.33
N CYS A 208 -14.35 7.88 -6.63
CA CYS A 208 -15.71 7.63 -6.15
C CYS A 208 -16.68 7.38 -7.31
N GLU A 209 -16.64 8.22 -8.33
CA GLU A 209 -17.50 8.11 -9.52
C GLU A 209 -17.22 6.82 -10.30
N LYS A 210 -15.93 6.48 -10.47
CA LYS A 210 -15.53 5.23 -11.12
C LYS A 210 -16.01 4.00 -10.35
N LEU A 211 -15.96 4.01 -9.02
CA LEU A 211 -16.48 2.92 -8.19
C LEU A 211 -18.00 2.80 -8.32
N LEU A 212 -18.72 3.93 -8.31
CA LEU A 212 -20.17 3.96 -8.55
C LEU A 212 -20.52 3.37 -9.92
N GLN A 213 -19.79 3.75 -10.96
CA GLN A 213 -20.00 3.25 -12.30
C GLN A 213 -19.70 1.75 -12.41
N THR A 214 -18.54 1.32 -11.90
CA THR A 214 -18.06 -0.06 -12.04
C THR A 214 -18.87 -1.02 -11.18
N CYS A 215 -19.23 -0.59 -9.97
CA CYS A 215 -19.88 -1.46 -8.99
C CYS A 215 -21.40 -1.33 -8.98
N PHE A 216 -22.00 -0.18 -9.30
CA PHE A 216 -23.44 0.03 -9.03
C PHE A 216 -24.25 0.50 -10.24
N SER A 217 -23.62 0.79 -11.38
CA SER A 217 -24.38 0.93 -12.61
C SER A 217 -24.88 -0.45 -13.06
N SER A 218 -26.18 -0.57 -13.29
CA SER A 218 -26.71 -1.68 -14.07
C SER A 218 -26.06 -1.65 -15.46
N PRO A 219 -25.71 -2.81 -16.05
CA PRO A 219 -25.58 -2.84 -17.49
C PRO A 219 -26.89 -2.30 -18.06
N ALA A 220 -26.79 -1.38 -19.02
CA ALA A 220 -27.95 -0.89 -19.73
C ALA A 220 -28.82 -2.08 -20.13
N ASP A 221 -30.12 -1.89 -19.93
CA ASP A 221 -31.18 -2.81 -20.28
C ASP A 221 -31.09 -3.15 -21.78
N ASP A 222 -30.28 -4.14 -22.14
CA ASP A 222 -30.24 -4.78 -23.47
C ASP A 222 -31.46 -5.71 -23.63
N SER A 223 -32.61 -5.29 -23.09
CA SER A 223 -33.92 -5.93 -23.21
C SER A 223 -34.93 -5.04 -23.94
N MET A 224 -34.49 -4.41 -25.04
CA MET A 224 -35.35 -3.98 -26.15
C MET A 224 -34.51 -4.21 -27.42
N ASP A 225 -34.79 -5.13 -28.33
CA ASP A 225 -36.09 -5.47 -28.91
C ASP A 225 -36.17 -6.95 -29.33
N ARG A 226 -37.43 -7.39 -29.39
CA ARG A 226 -37.94 -8.64 -29.94
C ARG A 226 -37.69 -8.80 -31.43
#